data_AF-A0A533Y6Y1-F1
#
_entry.id   AF-A0A533Y6Y1-F1
#
_cell.length_a   1.000
_cell.length_b   1.000
_cell.length_c   1.000
_cell.angle_alpha   90.00
_cell.angle_beta   90.00
_cell.angle_gamma   90.00
#
_symmetry.space_group_name_H-M   'P 1'
#
loop_
_entity.id
_entity.type
_entity.pdbx_description
1 polymer ?
#
loop_
_entity_poly.entity_id
_entity_poly.type
_entity_poly.pdbx_seq_one_letter_code
_entity_poly.pdbx_strand_id
1 'polypeptide(L)'
;MKTRMLSGICAMVFFGTLSGCGDSQKLAEMEKAKQMEKAHLETFDDLDFNVYTGQKWDQLGKSHANDITVHWPDGRMTKGIDPHIKDLSGQFVFAPDTRIKQHPIRIASGEWTSVMGIMEGTFTRPMPIGDGKTIPPNGKPFKLTMVTIGHWKDGVMDEEWLIWDNQAFMKQIGLVP
;
A
#
# COMPACT_ATOMS: atom_id res chain seq x y z
N MET A 1 46.12 62.17 47.20
CA MET A 1 46.07 61.33 45.97
C MET A 1 44.67 60.76 45.86
N LYS A 2 43.92 61.13 44.81
CA LYS A 2 42.54 60.68 44.56
C LYS A 2 42.58 59.41 43.70
N THR A 3 42.08 58.30 44.21
CA THR A 3 41.96 57.05 43.44
C THR A 3 40.63 57.05 42.70
N ARG A 4 40.68 56.97 41.37
CA ARG A 4 39.51 56.94 40.47
C ARG A 4 38.83 55.56 40.52
N MET A 5 37.53 55.54 40.81
CA MET A 5 36.63 54.44 40.50
C MET A 5 36.41 54.41 38.98
N LEU A 6 36.71 53.29 38.33
CA LEU A 6 36.31 53.00 36.95
C LEU A 6 35.23 51.91 37.01
N SER A 7 34.00 52.34 36.76
CA SER A 7 32.85 51.50 36.47
C SER A 7 32.96 51.05 35.01
N GLY A 8 33.06 49.74 34.78
CA GLY A 8 33.08 49.12 33.46
C GLY A 8 31.93 48.11 33.36
N ILE A 9 30.85 48.53 32.73
CA ILE A 9 29.63 47.76 32.49
C ILE A 9 29.96 46.55 31.61
N CYS A 10 29.78 45.35 32.13
CA CYS A 10 29.78 44.11 31.35
C CYS A 10 28.41 43.98 30.67
N ALA A 11 28.32 44.37 29.40
CA ALA A 11 27.14 44.14 28.59
C ALA A 11 27.10 42.65 28.20
N MET A 12 26.38 41.84 28.99
CA MET A 12 25.96 40.51 28.53
C MET A 12 24.94 40.68 27.41
N VAL A 13 25.38 40.50 26.18
CA VAL A 13 24.49 40.29 25.05
C VAL A 13 23.90 38.89 25.21
N PHE A 14 22.69 38.80 25.76
CA PHE A 14 21.87 37.60 25.64
C PHE A 14 21.46 37.47 24.16
N PHE A 15 22.18 36.64 23.41
CA PHE A 15 21.65 36.07 22.16
C PHE A 15 20.53 35.10 22.53
N GLY A 16 19.32 35.63 22.67
CA GLY A 16 18.10 34.82 22.80
C GLY A 16 17.86 34.08 21.49
N THR A 17 18.20 32.79 21.42
CA THR A 17 17.70 31.91 20.38
C THR A 17 16.26 31.51 20.72
N LEU A 18 15.31 32.38 20.36
CA LEU A 18 13.86 32.12 20.40
C LEU A 18 13.38 31.06 19.38
N SER A 19 14.26 30.14 18.94
CA SER A 19 13.98 29.19 17.85
C SER A 19 13.50 27.80 18.30
N GLY A 20 13.55 27.50 19.61
CA GLY A 20 13.35 26.11 20.09
C GLY A 20 11.92 25.54 20.00
N CYS A 21 10.88 26.38 20.00
CA CYS A 21 9.49 25.90 20.06
C CYS A 21 8.97 25.45 18.67
N GLY A 22 9.26 26.21 17.61
CA GLY A 22 8.83 25.87 16.25
C GLY A 22 9.53 24.64 15.67
N ASP A 23 10.82 24.46 15.97
CA ASP A 23 11.59 23.31 15.49
C ASP A 23 11.15 22.01 16.19
N SER A 24 10.83 22.08 17.49
CA SER A 24 10.32 20.92 18.24
C SER A 24 8.94 20.46 17.75
N GLN A 25 8.05 21.41 17.42
CA GLN A 25 6.72 21.07 16.91
C GLN A 25 6.79 20.40 15.53
N LYS A 26 7.58 20.95 14.61
CA LYS A 26 7.80 20.35 13.28
C LYS A 26 8.39 18.95 13.37
N LEU A 27 9.35 18.74 14.27
CA LEU A 27 9.92 17.41 14.48
C LEU A 27 8.85 16.41 14.95
N ALA A 28 8.03 16.80 15.92
CA ALA A 28 6.96 15.94 16.43
C ALA A 28 5.90 15.60 15.36
N GLU A 29 5.56 16.55 14.49
CA GLU A 29 4.66 16.33 13.34
C GLU A 29 5.28 15.34 12.33
N MET A 30 6.56 15.51 11.99
CA MET A 30 7.29 14.60 11.10
C MET A 30 7.42 13.18 11.68
N GLU A 31 7.65 13.05 12.98
CA GLU A 31 7.71 11.76 13.67
C GLU A 31 6.37 11.04 13.64
N LYS A 32 5.26 11.77 13.89
CA LYS A 32 3.91 11.23 13.77
C LYS A 32 3.58 10.77 12.35
N ALA A 33 3.94 11.57 11.35
CA ALA A 33 3.76 11.21 9.94
C ALA A 33 4.52 9.93 9.60
N LYS A 34 5.80 9.83 9.99
CA LYS A 34 6.60 8.61 9.78
C LYS A 34 6.05 7.37 10.49
N GLN A 35 5.48 7.55 11.69
CA GLN A 35 4.85 6.45 12.43
C GLN A 35 3.58 5.95 11.71
N MET A 36 2.74 6.87 11.23
CA MET A 36 1.56 6.55 10.43
C MET A 36 1.92 5.87 9.11
N GLU A 37 2.87 6.44 8.36
CA GLU A 37 3.41 5.87 7.11
C GLU A 37 3.92 4.44 7.32
N LYS A 38 4.67 4.20 8.41
CA LYS A 38 5.15 2.87 8.78
C LYS A 38 4.00 1.92 9.07
N ALA A 39 2.99 2.36 9.81
CA ALA A 39 1.82 1.54 10.14
C ALA A 39 1.00 1.16 8.90
N HIS A 40 0.82 2.09 7.94
CA HIS A 40 0.17 1.80 6.67
C HIS A 40 0.95 0.74 5.88
N LEU A 41 2.27 0.88 5.78
CA LEU A 41 3.10 -0.10 5.09
C LEU A 41 3.08 -1.49 5.77
N GLU A 42 3.07 -1.55 7.11
CA GLU A 42 2.95 -2.81 7.85
C GLU A 42 1.58 -3.46 7.65
N THR A 43 0.51 -2.65 7.63
CA THR A 43 -0.84 -3.12 7.31
C THR A 43 -0.93 -3.63 5.87
N PHE A 44 -0.23 -2.98 4.93
CA PHE A 44 -0.11 -3.43 3.54
C PHE A 44 0.58 -4.80 3.43
N ASP A 45 1.65 -5.03 4.20
CA ASP A 45 2.31 -6.35 4.23
C ASP A 45 1.36 -7.44 4.74
N ASP A 46 0.63 -7.19 5.84
CA ASP A 46 -0.33 -8.16 6.38
C ASP A 46 -1.48 -8.42 5.39
N LEU A 47 -1.99 -7.37 4.75
CA LEU A 47 -2.96 -7.46 3.67
C LEU A 47 -2.50 -8.46 2.60
N ASP A 48 -1.35 -8.26 1.98
CA ASP A 48 -0.96 -9.07 0.82
C ASP A 48 -0.42 -10.46 1.21
N PHE A 49 0.43 -10.52 2.24
CA PHE A 49 1.14 -11.75 2.61
C PHE A 49 0.27 -12.72 3.41
N ASN A 50 -0.71 -12.20 4.15
CA ASN A 50 -1.53 -12.99 5.06
C ASN A 50 -3.01 -12.99 4.66
N VAL A 51 -3.62 -11.83 4.40
CA VAL A 51 -5.06 -11.75 4.10
C VAL A 51 -5.36 -12.23 2.68
N TYR A 52 -4.80 -11.58 1.64
CA TYR A 52 -5.00 -11.93 0.23
C TYR A 52 -4.44 -13.32 -0.07
N THR A 53 -3.15 -13.57 0.22
CA THR A 53 -2.51 -14.87 -0.01
C THR A 53 -3.20 -16.00 0.77
N GLY A 54 -3.74 -15.72 1.95
CA GLY A 54 -4.47 -16.68 2.78
C GLY A 54 -5.98 -16.77 2.48
N GLN A 55 -6.49 -15.99 1.53
CA GLN A 55 -7.92 -15.88 1.20
C GLN A 55 -8.82 -15.57 2.41
N LYS A 56 -8.33 -14.75 3.35
CA LYS A 56 -9.02 -14.39 4.61
C LYS A 56 -9.96 -13.20 4.40
N TRP A 57 -10.93 -13.36 3.52
CA TRP A 57 -11.79 -12.25 3.05
C TRP A 57 -12.55 -11.54 4.16
N ASP A 58 -12.87 -12.24 5.25
CA ASP A 58 -13.46 -11.69 6.47
C ASP A 58 -12.56 -10.65 7.18
N GLN A 59 -11.26 -10.65 6.88
CA GLN A 59 -10.27 -9.75 7.46
C GLN A 59 -9.88 -8.60 6.54
N LEU A 60 -10.42 -8.52 5.32
CA LEU A 60 -10.06 -7.47 4.37
C LEU A 60 -10.43 -6.07 4.88
N GLY A 61 -11.46 -5.98 5.71
CA GLY A 61 -11.87 -4.73 6.38
C GLY A 61 -10.84 -4.16 7.36
N LYS A 62 -9.75 -4.89 7.67
CA LYS A 62 -8.62 -4.34 8.45
C LYS A 62 -7.80 -3.31 7.67
N SER A 63 -7.84 -3.37 6.35
CA SER A 63 -7.05 -2.49 5.47
C SER A 63 -7.90 -1.77 4.43
N HIS A 64 -9.17 -2.15 4.23
CA HIS A 64 -10.06 -1.56 3.23
C HIS A 64 -11.33 -1.01 3.90
N ALA A 65 -11.72 0.21 3.53
CA ALA A 65 -13.01 0.78 3.92
C ALA A 65 -14.16 -0.02 3.30
N ASN A 66 -15.29 -0.08 4.00
CA ASN A 66 -16.49 -0.78 3.50
C ASN A 66 -16.98 -0.22 2.16
N ASP A 67 -16.77 1.08 1.92
CA ASP A 67 -17.13 1.76 0.69
C ASP A 67 -15.93 2.01 -0.23
N ILE A 68 -14.83 1.26 -0.14
CA ILE A 68 -13.62 1.51 -0.95
C ILE A 68 -13.92 1.68 -2.46
N THR A 69 -13.27 2.65 -3.09
CA THR A 69 -13.23 2.78 -4.56
C THR A 69 -12.00 2.08 -5.10
N VAL A 70 -12.14 1.16 -6.05
CA VAL A 70 -11.01 0.41 -6.62
C VAL A 70 -10.94 0.61 -8.13
N HIS A 71 -9.77 1.02 -8.60
CA HIS A 71 -9.43 1.18 -10.02
C HIS A 71 -8.67 -0.04 -10.50
N TRP A 72 -9.29 -0.83 -11.37
CA TRP A 72 -8.73 -2.07 -11.89
C TRP A 72 -7.88 -1.83 -13.16
N PRO A 73 -6.88 -2.67 -13.42
CA PRO A 73 -6.00 -2.51 -14.58
C PRO A 73 -6.65 -2.90 -15.92
N ASP A 74 -7.90 -3.37 -15.90
CA ASP A 74 -8.74 -3.50 -17.10
C ASP A 74 -9.56 -2.23 -17.41
N GLY A 75 -9.39 -1.16 -16.61
CA GLY A 75 -10.08 0.12 -16.74
C GLY A 75 -11.42 0.20 -16.02
N ARG A 76 -11.87 -0.88 -15.35
CA ARG A 76 -13.07 -0.80 -14.51
C ARG A 76 -12.80 -0.03 -13.23
N MET A 77 -13.86 0.60 -12.72
CA MET A 77 -13.92 1.08 -11.35
C MET A 77 -15.05 0.36 -10.61
N THR A 78 -14.77 -0.06 -9.37
CA THR A 78 -15.77 -0.66 -8.48
C THR A 78 -15.87 0.16 -7.20
N LYS A 79 -17.06 0.14 -6.56
CA LYS A 79 -17.30 0.80 -5.27
C LYS A 79 -17.86 -0.21 -4.28
N GLY A 80 -17.28 -0.26 -3.08
CA GLY A 80 -17.66 -1.17 -2.01
C GLY A 80 -16.75 -2.39 -1.87
N ILE A 81 -16.62 -2.88 -0.64
CA ILE A 81 -15.76 -4.02 -0.29
C ILE A 81 -16.27 -5.35 -0.87
N ASP A 82 -17.57 -5.55 -0.97
CA ASP A 82 -18.15 -6.81 -1.48
C ASP A 82 -17.80 -7.08 -2.96
N PRO A 83 -17.98 -6.12 -3.90
CA PRO A 83 -17.48 -6.27 -5.27
C PRO A 83 -15.97 -6.52 -5.33
N HIS A 84 -15.20 -5.85 -4.48
CA HIS A 84 -13.74 -6.00 -4.46
C HIS A 84 -13.32 -7.41 -4.00
N ILE A 85 -13.91 -7.94 -2.91
CA ILE A 85 -13.72 -9.33 -2.47
C ILE A 85 -14.10 -10.31 -3.57
N LYS A 86 -15.21 -10.07 -4.27
CA LYS A 86 -15.67 -10.93 -5.37
C LYS A 86 -14.62 -11.00 -6.50
N ASP A 87 -14.07 -9.86 -6.89
CA ASP A 87 -13.08 -9.80 -7.96
C ASP A 87 -11.74 -10.44 -7.53
N LEU A 88 -11.26 -10.15 -6.30
CA LEU A 88 -10.05 -10.78 -5.74
C LEU A 88 -10.19 -12.30 -5.64
N SER A 89 -11.27 -12.77 -5.03
CA SER A 89 -11.52 -14.22 -4.87
C SER A 89 -11.68 -14.94 -6.22
N GLY A 90 -12.14 -14.25 -7.26
CA GLY A 90 -12.20 -14.75 -8.63
C GLY A 90 -10.84 -15.20 -9.18
N GLN A 91 -9.75 -14.55 -8.77
CA GLN A 91 -8.38 -14.90 -9.20
C GLN A 91 -7.95 -16.29 -8.68
N PHE A 92 -8.45 -16.68 -7.51
CA PHE A 92 -8.14 -17.98 -6.89
C PHE A 92 -8.92 -19.15 -7.49
N VAL A 93 -10.00 -18.88 -8.25
CA VAL A 93 -10.82 -19.94 -8.86
C VAL A 93 -10.00 -20.79 -9.82
N PHE A 94 -9.17 -20.17 -10.67
CA PHE A 94 -8.34 -20.87 -11.65
C PHE A 94 -6.90 -21.12 -11.16
N ALA A 95 -6.42 -20.30 -10.21
CA ALA A 95 -5.10 -20.35 -9.61
C ALA A 95 -5.18 -20.33 -8.08
N PRO A 96 -5.58 -21.43 -7.43
CA PRO A 96 -5.78 -21.49 -5.97
C PRO A 96 -4.49 -21.34 -5.15
N ASP A 97 -3.32 -21.44 -5.78
CA ASP A 97 -2.01 -21.22 -5.17
C ASP A 97 -1.48 -19.78 -5.35
N THR A 98 -2.35 -18.86 -5.80
CA THR A 98 -2.03 -17.44 -5.95
C THR A 98 -1.55 -16.86 -4.63
N ARG A 99 -0.46 -16.08 -4.69
CA ARG A 99 0.19 -15.51 -3.51
C ARG A 99 1.00 -14.28 -3.87
N ILE A 100 1.18 -13.42 -2.87
CA ILE A 100 2.17 -12.35 -2.84
C ILE A 100 3.01 -12.58 -1.58
N LYS A 101 4.34 -12.58 -1.73
CA LYS A 101 5.27 -12.86 -0.60
C LYS A 101 6.38 -11.83 -0.46
N GLN A 102 6.43 -10.86 -1.35
CA GLN A 102 7.52 -9.92 -1.43
C GLN A 102 6.99 -8.58 -1.90
N HIS A 103 7.49 -7.53 -1.26
CA HIS A 103 7.29 -6.14 -1.64
C HIS A 103 8.65 -5.48 -1.92
N PRO A 104 9.22 -5.62 -3.13
CA PRO A 104 10.56 -5.10 -3.43
C PRO A 104 10.68 -3.59 -3.29
N ILE A 105 9.59 -2.86 -3.53
CA ILE A 105 9.50 -1.40 -3.39
C ILE A 105 8.29 -1.09 -2.53
N ARG A 106 8.49 -0.26 -1.50
CA ARG A 106 7.47 0.21 -0.58
C ARG A 106 7.75 1.66 -0.24
N ILE A 107 6.81 2.52 -0.59
CA ILE A 107 6.91 3.96 -0.35
C ILE A 107 5.62 4.40 0.34
N ALA A 108 5.75 5.25 1.35
CA ALA A 108 4.63 5.94 1.97
C ALA A 108 4.95 7.43 2.05
N SER A 109 3.91 8.25 1.92
CA SER A 109 3.99 9.69 2.10
C SER A 109 2.64 10.21 2.57
N GLY A 110 2.56 10.60 3.84
CA GLY A 110 1.31 10.94 4.49
C GLY A 110 0.27 9.83 4.34
N GLU A 111 -0.89 10.18 3.78
CA GLU A 111 -2.04 9.29 3.55
C GLU A 111 -1.87 8.37 2.34
N TRP A 112 -0.72 8.37 1.66
CA TRP A 112 -0.51 7.59 0.45
C TRP A 112 0.51 6.47 0.65
N THR A 113 0.23 5.31 0.07
CA THR A 113 1.22 4.23 -0.12
C THR A 113 1.34 3.87 -1.59
N SER A 114 2.54 3.50 -2.03
CA SER A 114 2.79 2.82 -3.31
C SER A 114 3.68 1.61 -3.06
N VAL A 115 3.13 0.42 -3.31
CA VAL A 115 3.75 -0.86 -3.00
C VAL A 115 3.83 -1.70 -4.27
N MET A 116 5.04 -2.15 -4.60
CA MET A 116 5.26 -3.12 -5.67
C MET A 116 5.17 -4.53 -5.09
N GLY A 117 4.24 -5.34 -5.58
CA GLY A 117 4.08 -6.74 -5.24
C GLY A 117 4.55 -7.68 -6.35
N ILE A 118 4.97 -8.88 -5.96
CA ILE A 118 5.22 -10.00 -6.89
C ILE A 118 4.13 -11.04 -6.67
N MET A 119 3.15 -11.06 -7.57
CA MET A 119 2.06 -12.04 -7.55
C MET A 119 2.46 -13.28 -8.33
N GLU A 120 2.37 -14.44 -7.70
CA GLU A 120 2.73 -15.74 -8.28
C GLU A 120 1.59 -16.73 -8.14
N GLY A 121 1.43 -17.65 -9.10
CA GLY A 121 0.46 -18.73 -9.03
C GLY A 121 0.54 -19.64 -10.25
N THR A 122 -0.38 -20.59 -10.35
CA THR A 122 -0.39 -21.61 -11.41
C THR A 122 -1.80 -21.85 -11.93
N PHE A 123 -1.99 -21.82 -13.25
CA PHE A 123 -3.29 -22.10 -13.88
C PHE A 123 -3.63 -23.60 -13.82
N THR A 124 -4.24 -24.02 -12.71
CA THR A 124 -4.45 -25.44 -12.34
C THR A 124 -5.91 -25.86 -12.26
N ARG A 125 -6.85 -24.90 -12.30
CA ARG A 125 -8.29 -25.14 -12.29
C ARG A 125 -8.97 -24.46 -13.47
N PRO A 126 -10.14 -24.92 -13.94
CA PRO A 126 -10.86 -24.26 -15.03
C PRO A 126 -11.11 -22.78 -14.76
N MET A 127 -10.76 -21.91 -15.72
CA MET A 127 -10.97 -20.46 -15.60
C MET A 127 -12.34 -20.09 -16.15
N PRO A 128 -13.26 -19.53 -15.33
CA PRO A 128 -14.53 -19.01 -15.82
C PRO A 128 -14.31 -17.80 -16.73
N ILE A 129 -15.00 -17.75 -17.87
CA ILE A 129 -14.93 -16.62 -18.82
C ILE A 129 -16.30 -16.00 -19.11
N GLY A 130 -17.30 -16.27 -18.26
CA GLY A 130 -18.68 -15.85 -18.45
C GLY A 130 -19.54 -16.87 -19.21
N ASP A 131 -20.86 -16.68 -19.17
CA ASP A 131 -21.87 -17.48 -19.88
C ASP A 131 -21.76 -19.01 -19.66
N GLY A 132 -21.33 -19.43 -18.46
CA GLY A 132 -21.12 -20.83 -18.12
C GLY A 132 -19.94 -21.50 -18.85
N LYS A 133 -19.13 -20.74 -19.59
CA LYS A 133 -17.95 -21.24 -20.30
C LYS A 133 -16.71 -21.18 -19.43
N THR A 134 -15.79 -22.10 -19.67
CA THR A 134 -14.49 -22.18 -18.99
C THR A 134 -13.36 -22.47 -19.94
N ILE A 135 -12.17 -21.96 -19.64
CA ILE A 135 -10.92 -22.36 -20.29
C ILE A 135 -10.27 -23.49 -19.46
N PRO A 136 -9.84 -24.61 -20.07
CA PRO A 136 -9.19 -25.70 -19.35
C PRO A 136 -7.82 -25.25 -18.79
N PRO A 137 -7.41 -25.76 -17.61
CA PRO A 137 -6.11 -25.47 -17.05
C PRO A 137 -4.99 -26.05 -17.92
N ASN A 138 -3.83 -25.38 -17.92
CA ASN A 138 -2.66 -25.80 -18.70
C ASN A 138 -1.38 -25.94 -17.85
N GLY A 139 -1.48 -25.73 -16.53
CA GLY A 139 -0.38 -25.88 -15.58
C GLY A 139 0.72 -24.82 -15.71
N LYS A 140 0.55 -23.79 -16.55
CA LYS A 140 1.54 -22.73 -16.69
C LYS A 140 1.57 -21.87 -15.41
N PRO A 141 2.77 -21.63 -14.85
CA PRO A 141 2.92 -20.69 -13.75
C PRO A 141 2.88 -19.26 -14.29
N PHE A 142 2.53 -18.32 -13.42
CA PHE A 142 2.74 -16.90 -13.65
C PHE A 142 3.53 -16.29 -12.49
N LYS A 143 4.27 -15.24 -12.82
CA LYS A 143 4.98 -14.34 -11.92
C LYS A 143 4.82 -12.93 -12.49
N LEU A 144 3.95 -12.17 -11.86
CA LEU A 144 3.50 -10.86 -12.31
C LEU A 144 3.95 -9.79 -11.31
N THR A 145 4.63 -8.77 -11.82
CA THR A 145 4.84 -7.54 -11.06
C THR A 145 3.54 -6.75 -11.05
N MET A 146 3.09 -6.36 -9.87
CA MET A 146 1.99 -5.43 -9.68
C MET A 146 2.45 -4.23 -8.86
N VAL A 147 1.77 -3.10 -9.04
CA VAL A 147 1.87 -1.94 -8.16
C VAL A 147 0.48 -1.64 -7.65
N THR A 148 0.37 -1.47 -6.34
CA THR A 148 -0.83 -0.97 -5.70
C THR A 148 -0.55 0.39 -5.10
N ILE A 149 -1.40 1.35 -5.44
CA ILE A 149 -1.41 2.66 -4.80
C ILE A 149 -2.65 2.69 -3.91
N GLY A 150 -2.46 3.06 -2.64
CA GLY A 150 -3.53 3.17 -1.66
C GLY A 150 -3.61 4.59 -1.12
N HIS A 151 -4.80 5.17 -1.10
CA HIS A 151 -5.12 6.33 -0.28
C HIS A 151 -5.75 5.86 1.03
N TRP A 152 -5.24 6.35 2.14
CA TRP A 152 -5.58 5.90 3.48
C TRP A 152 -6.33 6.98 4.25
N LYS A 153 -7.42 6.58 4.89
CA LYS A 153 -8.21 7.42 5.76
C LYS A 153 -8.70 6.61 6.94
N ASP A 154 -8.59 7.18 8.14
CA ASP A 154 -9.03 6.54 9.39
C ASP A 154 -8.44 5.12 9.60
N GLY A 155 -7.21 4.90 9.11
CA GLY A 155 -6.46 3.64 9.26
C GLY A 155 -6.76 2.56 8.21
N VAL A 156 -7.63 2.83 7.23
CA VAL A 156 -7.97 1.92 6.13
C VAL A 156 -7.88 2.62 4.77
N MET A 157 -7.73 1.87 3.68
CA MET A 157 -7.78 2.42 2.33
C MET A 157 -9.22 2.73 1.93
N ASP A 158 -9.50 3.97 1.54
CA ASP A 158 -10.78 4.39 0.96
C ASP A 158 -10.73 4.47 -0.58
N GLU A 159 -9.53 4.47 -1.16
CA GLU A 159 -9.32 4.35 -2.61
C GLU A 159 -8.03 3.58 -2.94
N GLU A 160 -8.11 2.71 -3.95
CA GLU A 160 -7.01 1.83 -4.38
C GLU A 160 -6.87 1.82 -5.91
N TRP A 161 -5.64 1.85 -6.41
CA TRP A 161 -5.30 1.66 -7.81
C TRP A 161 -4.44 0.42 -7.97
N LEU A 162 -4.98 -0.55 -8.71
CA LEU A 162 -4.33 -1.81 -9.03
C LEU A 162 -3.72 -1.72 -10.43
N ILE A 163 -2.41 -1.92 -10.53
CA ILE A 163 -1.66 -1.76 -11.78
C ILE A 163 -0.84 -3.01 -12.06
N TRP A 164 -1.12 -3.66 -13.19
CA TRP A 164 -0.28 -4.71 -13.77
C TRP A 164 -0.53 -4.82 -15.28
N ASP A 165 0.34 -5.54 -15.97
CA ASP A 165 0.21 -5.80 -17.41
C ASP A 165 -0.65 -7.05 -17.66
N ASN A 166 -1.92 -6.84 -18.00
CA ASN A 166 -2.86 -7.90 -18.36
C ASN A 166 -2.38 -8.71 -19.58
N GLN A 167 -1.72 -8.08 -20.58
CA GLN A 167 -1.24 -8.82 -21.73
C GLN A 167 -0.06 -9.73 -21.34
N ALA A 168 0.89 -9.22 -20.55
CA ALA A 168 2.00 -10.04 -20.05
C ALA A 168 1.50 -11.21 -19.20
N PHE A 169 0.50 -10.98 -18.33
CA PHE A 169 -0.14 -12.05 -17.57
C PHE A 169 -0.75 -13.12 -18.49
N MET A 170 -1.59 -12.72 -19.45
CA MET A 170 -2.26 -13.64 -20.38
C MET A 170 -1.27 -14.43 -21.25
N LYS A 171 -0.12 -13.83 -21.62
CA LYS A 171 0.98 -14.50 -22.30
C LYS A 171 1.59 -15.60 -21.43
N GLN A 172 1.88 -15.32 -20.15
CA GLN A 172 2.49 -16.28 -19.24
C GLN A 172 1.61 -17.52 -19.05
N ILE A 173 0.29 -17.34 -18.93
CA ILE A 173 -0.67 -18.43 -18.83
C ILE A 173 -1.13 -18.99 -20.18
N GLY A 174 -0.50 -18.58 -21.29
CA GLY A 174 -0.70 -19.18 -22.61
C GLY A 174 -2.07 -18.95 -23.25
N LEU A 175 -2.74 -17.85 -22.90
CA LEU A 175 -4.05 -17.49 -23.46
C LEU A 175 -3.95 -16.52 -24.64
N VAL A 176 -2.80 -15.86 -24.80
CA VAL A 176 -2.47 -15.04 -25.97
C VAL A 176 -1.01 -15.27 -26.38
N PRO A 177 -0.63 -15.02 -27.65
CA PRO A 177 0.75 -15.16 -28.13
C PRO A 177 1.74 -14.20 -27.47
#